data_AF-A0A1F7Y9V5-F1
#
_entry.id   AF-A0A1F7Y9V5-F1
#
_cell.length_a   1.000
_cell.length_b   1.000
_cell.length_c   1.000
_cell.angle_alpha   90.00
_cell.angle_beta   90.00
_cell.angle_gamma   90.00
#
_symmetry.space_group_name_H-M   'P 1'
#
loop_
_entity.id
_entity.type
_entity.pdbx_description
1 polymer ?
#
loop_
_entity_poly.entity_id
_entity_poly.type
_entity_poly.pdbx_seq_one_letter_code
_entity_poly.pdbx_strand_id
1 'polypeptide(L)'
;MNYYHDLITQKSWQVLKSLSGKFKFILIGGWATYLYTKALKSKDIDMVIGFSELEKIRTDFDVTKNDRLKKYEARREEVEIDIYVPYYSNPGIPAEEIGKWTQSIEAIVLPKSELLILLKQHAFKNRKGTPKGRKDFLDIISLLTNADFNWDFYKKMIHEYSTIELLKELEEELRITFEVPELDLNRHNFSRLKKSWLQEFSKLEA
;
A
#
# COMPACT_ATOMS: atom_id res chain seq x y z
N MET A 1 5.05 25.23 2.98
CA MET A 1 4.43 24.12 2.23
C MET A 1 4.03 22.93 3.11
N ASN A 2 4.74 22.62 4.21
CA ASN A 2 4.37 21.51 5.12
C ASN A 2 2.99 21.67 5.76
N TYR A 3 2.61 22.88 6.20
CA TYR A 3 1.33 23.10 6.89
C TYR A 3 0.08 22.69 6.07
N TYR A 4 0.04 23.00 4.76
CA TYR A 4 -1.09 22.62 3.91
C TYR A 4 -1.10 21.10 3.63
N HIS A 5 0.08 20.49 3.50
CA HIS A 5 0.20 19.04 3.40
C HIS A 5 -0.30 18.35 4.66
N ASP A 6 0.08 18.85 5.83
CA ASP A 6 -0.34 18.33 7.13
C ASP A 6 -1.85 18.45 7.31
N LEU A 7 -2.44 19.59 6.91
CA LEU A 7 -3.89 19.80 6.94
C LEU A 7 -4.64 18.78 6.07
N ILE A 8 -4.19 18.54 4.83
CA ILE A 8 -4.83 17.57 3.93
C ILE A 8 -4.73 16.15 4.50
N THR A 9 -3.54 15.75 4.98
CA THR A 9 -3.38 14.40 5.57
C THR A 9 -4.21 14.24 6.84
N GLN A 10 -4.40 15.29 7.64
CA GLN A 10 -5.27 15.27 8.81
C GLN A 10 -6.75 15.14 8.42
N LYS A 11 -7.21 15.88 7.41
CA LYS A 11 -8.56 15.74 6.87
C LYS A 11 -8.80 14.33 6.33
N SER A 12 -7.86 13.81 5.55
CA SER A 12 -7.91 12.45 5.01
C SER A 12 -8.01 11.40 6.13
N TRP A 13 -7.23 11.56 7.20
CA TRP A 13 -7.34 10.69 8.37
C TRP A 13 -8.72 10.77 9.05
N GLN A 14 -9.32 11.95 9.16
CA GLN A 14 -10.67 12.12 9.71
C GLN A 14 -11.74 11.45 8.82
N VAL A 15 -11.61 11.59 7.49
CA VAL A 15 -12.49 10.90 6.53
C VAL A 15 -12.35 9.38 6.67
N LEU A 16 -11.12 8.86 6.74
CA LEU A 16 -10.86 7.44 6.96
C LEU A 16 -11.52 6.91 8.24
N LYS A 17 -11.38 7.63 9.36
CA LYS A 17 -12.06 7.25 10.61
C LYS A 17 -13.58 7.26 10.47
N SER A 18 -14.14 8.28 9.81
CA SER A 18 -15.59 8.33 9.54
C SER A 18 -16.06 7.16 8.69
N LEU A 19 -15.29 6.75 7.68
CA LEU A 19 -15.59 5.59 6.85
C LEU A 19 -15.53 4.29 7.66
N SER A 20 -14.49 4.12 8.49
CA SER A 20 -14.30 2.91 9.30
C SER A 20 -15.43 2.63 10.30
N GLY A 21 -16.13 3.68 10.76
CA GLY A 21 -17.30 3.55 11.62
C GLY A 21 -18.61 3.24 10.87
N LYS A 22 -18.64 3.37 9.54
CA LYS A 22 -19.86 3.26 8.72
C LYS A 22 -19.86 2.04 7.78
N PHE A 23 -18.70 1.69 7.24
CA PHE A 23 -18.57 0.71 6.18
C PHE A 23 -17.59 -0.39 6.54
N LYS A 24 -17.84 -1.59 6.01
CA LYS A 24 -16.89 -2.71 6.12
C LYS A 24 -15.97 -2.71 4.91
N PHE A 25 -14.68 -2.52 5.14
CA PHE A 25 -13.67 -2.51 4.09
C PHE A 25 -12.32 -3.01 4.57
N ILE A 26 -11.46 -3.36 3.61
CA ILE A 26 -10.05 -3.64 3.84
C ILE A 26 -9.27 -2.42 3.37
N LEU A 27 -8.55 -1.77 4.27
CA LEU A 27 -7.72 -0.61 3.95
C LEU A 27 -6.43 -1.07 3.26
N ILE A 28 -6.10 -0.50 2.12
CA ILE A 28 -4.83 -0.74 1.40
C ILE A 28 -4.09 0.59 1.20
N GLY A 29 -3.07 0.60 0.34
CA GLY A 29 -2.41 1.83 -0.08
C GLY A 29 -1.62 2.54 1.03
N GLY A 30 -1.52 3.86 0.94
CA GLY A 30 -0.64 4.65 1.82
C GLY A 30 -1.08 4.67 3.28
N TRP A 31 -2.38 4.73 3.55
CA TRP A 31 -2.88 4.71 4.93
C TRP A 31 -2.70 3.34 5.61
N ALA A 32 -2.81 2.24 4.86
CA ALA A 32 -2.48 0.92 5.39
C ALA A 32 -0.99 0.83 5.77
N THR A 33 -0.09 1.33 4.91
CA THR A 33 1.34 1.40 5.23
C THR A 33 1.61 2.24 6.48
N TYR A 34 0.97 3.42 6.58
CA TYR A 34 1.09 4.27 7.77
C TYR A 34 0.65 3.56 9.05
N LEU A 35 -0.41 2.75 9.01
CA LEU A 35 -0.86 2.01 10.20
C LEU A 35 0.18 1.01 10.70
N TYR A 36 0.95 0.39 9.81
CA TYR A 36 2.07 -0.47 10.18
C TYR A 36 3.27 0.29 10.70
N THR A 37 3.69 1.33 9.99
CA THR A 37 5.06 1.87 10.13
C THR A 37 5.09 3.22 10.82
N LYS A 38 3.95 3.93 10.86
CA LYS A 38 3.81 5.32 11.31
C LYS A 38 4.75 6.31 10.61
N ALA A 39 5.35 5.92 9.48
CA ALA A 39 6.37 6.71 8.79
C ALA A 39 5.76 7.79 7.90
N LEU A 40 5.06 7.41 6.84
CA LEU A 40 4.57 8.34 5.82
C LEU A 40 3.04 8.39 5.78
N LYS A 41 2.47 9.58 6.02
CA LYS A 41 1.02 9.79 5.91
C LYS A 41 0.55 9.79 4.44
N SER A 42 -0.72 9.47 4.25
CA SER A 42 -1.37 9.52 2.93
C SER A 42 -2.37 10.68 2.82
N LYS A 43 -2.68 11.05 1.59
CA LYS A 43 -3.77 11.99 1.25
C LYS A 43 -4.98 11.24 0.72
N ASP A 44 -4.72 10.19 -0.05
CA ASP A 44 -5.74 9.36 -0.68
C ASP A 44 -6.05 8.15 0.22
N ILE A 45 -7.30 7.71 0.18
CA ILE A 45 -7.80 6.54 0.89
C ILE A 45 -8.06 5.44 -0.13
N ASP A 46 -7.31 4.35 -0.05
CA ASP A 46 -7.48 3.18 -0.91
C ASP A 46 -8.16 2.06 -0.12
N MET A 47 -9.29 1.54 -0.61
CA MET A 47 -10.03 0.48 0.09
C MET A 47 -10.52 -0.60 -0.84
N VAL A 48 -10.58 -1.84 -0.34
CA VAL A 48 -11.25 -2.95 -0.99
C VAL A 48 -12.58 -3.21 -0.28
N ILE A 49 -13.68 -3.25 -1.05
CA ILE A 49 -15.04 -3.48 -0.52
C ILE A 49 -15.81 -4.49 -1.36
N GLY A 50 -16.80 -5.14 -0.75
CA GLY A 50 -17.78 -5.95 -1.48
C GLY A 50 -18.85 -5.09 -2.16
N PHE A 51 -19.53 -5.66 -3.16
CA PHE A 51 -20.59 -4.94 -3.90
C PHE A 51 -21.73 -4.44 -3.00
N SER A 52 -22.08 -5.16 -1.93
CA SER A 52 -23.10 -4.71 -0.97
C SER A 52 -22.70 -3.45 -0.20
N GLU A 53 -21.41 -3.26 0.08
CA GLU A 53 -20.89 -2.04 0.71
C GLU A 53 -20.73 -0.92 -0.33
N LEU A 54 -20.41 -1.24 -1.59
CA LEU A 54 -20.38 -0.26 -2.68
C LEU A 54 -21.74 0.43 -2.86
N GLU A 55 -22.84 -0.32 -2.81
CA GLU A 55 -24.19 0.24 -2.88
C GLU A 55 -24.50 1.18 -1.70
N LYS A 56 -24.00 0.88 -0.51
CA LYS A 56 -24.13 1.79 0.65
C LYS A 56 -23.27 3.04 0.49
N ILE A 57 -22.05 2.93 -0.04
CA ILE A 57 -21.21 4.11 -0.26
C ILE A 57 -21.85 5.03 -1.30
N ARG A 58 -22.52 4.49 -2.32
CA ARG A 58 -23.28 5.27 -3.32
C ARG A 58 -24.40 6.12 -2.74
N THR A 59 -24.91 5.81 -1.55
CA THR A 59 -25.92 6.67 -0.89
C THR A 59 -25.31 7.89 -0.21
N ASP A 60 -24.05 7.78 0.22
CA ASP A 60 -23.36 8.81 1.01
C ASP A 60 -22.37 9.64 0.17
N PHE A 61 -21.96 9.13 -0.99
CA PHE A 61 -20.92 9.72 -1.84
C PHE A 61 -21.31 9.64 -3.33
N ASP A 62 -20.86 10.63 -4.11
CA ASP A 62 -20.88 10.55 -5.56
C ASP A 62 -19.76 9.60 -6.03
N VAL A 63 -20.15 8.38 -6.41
CA VAL A 63 -19.22 7.33 -6.81
C VAL A 63 -19.21 7.21 -8.32
N THR A 64 -18.03 7.44 -8.90
CA THR A 64 -17.78 7.31 -10.34
C THR A 64 -16.99 6.04 -10.63
N LYS A 65 -17.22 5.43 -11.80
CA LYS A 65 -16.50 4.23 -12.23
C LYS A 65 -15.36 4.63 -13.17
N ASN A 66 -14.16 4.11 -12.90
CA ASN A 66 -12.98 4.32 -13.75
C ASN A 66 -12.62 3.01 -14.46
N ASP A 67 -13.15 2.82 -15.67
CA ASP A 67 -12.95 1.59 -16.46
C ASP A 67 -11.53 1.36 -16.95
N ARG A 68 -10.74 2.44 -17.05
CA ARG A 68 -9.32 2.37 -17.43
C ARG A 68 -8.48 1.84 -16.26
N LEU A 69 -8.71 2.34 -15.06
CA LEU A 69 -7.99 1.94 -13.85
C LEU A 69 -8.63 0.77 -13.09
N LYS A 70 -9.79 0.28 -13.57
CA LYS A 70 -10.54 -0.84 -12.99
C LYS A 70 -10.83 -0.64 -11.51
N LYS A 71 -11.28 0.56 -11.15
CA LYS A 71 -11.69 0.94 -9.79
C LYS A 71 -12.87 1.90 -9.82
N TYR A 72 -13.46 2.14 -8.66
CA TYR A 72 -14.41 3.22 -8.45
C TYR A 72 -13.72 4.34 -7.68
N GLU A 73 -14.18 5.55 -7.87
CA GLU A 73 -13.59 6.75 -7.30
C GLU A 73 -14.71 7.58 -6.66
N ALA A 74 -14.51 7.97 -5.42
CA ALA A 74 -15.36 8.90 -4.69
C ALA A 74 -14.52 10.04 -4.15
N ARG A 75 -15.16 11.16 -3.80
CA ARG A 75 -14.49 12.31 -3.23
C ARG A 75 -15.28 12.88 -2.05
N ARG A 76 -14.55 13.35 -1.03
CA ARG A 76 -15.11 14.17 0.04
C ARG A 76 -14.18 15.34 0.30
N GLU A 77 -14.65 16.55 0.00
CA GLU A 77 -13.81 17.76 -0.05
C GLU A 77 -12.58 17.55 -0.95
N GLU A 78 -11.38 17.68 -0.39
CA GLU A 78 -10.08 17.52 -1.06
C GLU A 78 -9.54 16.07 -0.95
N VAL A 79 -10.29 15.14 -0.34
CA VAL A 79 -9.86 13.76 -0.10
C VAL A 79 -10.40 12.84 -1.19
N GLU A 80 -9.50 12.17 -1.89
CA GLU A 80 -9.81 11.14 -2.88
C GLU A 80 -9.94 9.77 -2.21
N ILE A 81 -10.95 9.02 -2.62
CA ILE A 81 -11.25 7.68 -2.11
C ILE A 81 -11.29 6.72 -3.30
N ASP A 82 -10.28 5.87 -3.38
CA ASP A 82 -10.12 4.82 -4.37
C ASP A 82 -10.75 3.52 -3.84
N ILE A 83 -11.71 3.00 -4.60
CA ILE A 83 -12.55 1.87 -4.20
C ILE A 83 -12.34 0.72 -5.16
N TYR A 84 -11.73 -0.35 -4.65
CA TYR A 84 -11.47 -1.58 -5.37
C TYR A 84 -12.53 -2.63 -5.00
N VAL A 85 -13.07 -3.36 -5.98
CA VAL A 85 -14.13 -4.36 -5.75
C VAL A 85 -13.79 -5.72 -6.39
N PRO A 86 -14.23 -6.83 -5.76
CA PRO A 86 -14.06 -8.19 -6.28
C PRO A 86 -14.44 -8.35 -7.75
N TYR A 87 -13.69 -9.18 -8.48
CA TYR A 87 -13.93 -9.59 -9.88
C TYR A 87 -13.86 -8.47 -10.92
N TYR A 88 -13.57 -7.24 -10.51
CA TYR A 88 -13.40 -6.10 -11.40
C TYR A 88 -12.03 -5.46 -11.21
N SER A 89 -11.61 -5.29 -9.96
CA SER A 89 -10.41 -4.58 -9.57
C SER A 89 -9.21 -5.49 -9.38
N ASN A 90 -8.04 -5.00 -9.82
CA ASN A 90 -6.76 -5.68 -9.63
C ASN A 90 -5.64 -4.66 -9.37
N PRO A 91 -5.44 -4.21 -8.11
CA PRO A 91 -4.32 -3.33 -7.72
C PRO A 91 -2.92 -4.01 -7.76
N GLY A 92 -2.76 -5.07 -8.56
CA GLY A 92 -1.59 -5.94 -8.61
C GLY A 92 -1.89 -7.36 -8.16
N ILE A 93 -2.90 -7.52 -7.30
CA ILE A 93 -3.51 -8.78 -6.89
C ILE A 93 -5.03 -8.62 -7.02
N PRO A 94 -5.79 -9.62 -7.48
CA PRO A 94 -7.25 -9.54 -7.56
C PRO A 94 -7.86 -9.12 -6.22
N ALA A 95 -8.82 -8.19 -6.25
CA ALA A 95 -9.38 -7.60 -5.03
C ALA A 95 -9.99 -8.63 -4.07
N GLU A 96 -10.61 -9.68 -4.61
CA GLU A 96 -11.18 -10.81 -3.86
C GLU A 96 -10.14 -11.64 -3.11
N GLU A 97 -8.89 -11.68 -3.60
CA GLU A 97 -7.81 -12.46 -2.99
C GLU A 97 -7.20 -11.74 -1.78
N ILE A 98 -7.26 -10.40 -1.77
CA ILE A 98 -6.71 -9.57 -0.69
C ILE A 98 -7.36 -9.91 0.66
N GLY A 99 -8.66 -10.24 0.66
CA GLY A 99 -9.40 -10.61 1.88
C GLY A 99 -8.91 -11.87 2.59
N LYS A 100 -8.21 -12.77 1.88
CA LYS A 100 -7.71 -14.04 2.43
C LYS A 100 -6.60 -13.85 3.46
N TRP A 101 -5.85 -12.75 3.35
CA TRP A 101 -4.63 -12.51 4.12
C TRP A 101 -4.70 -11.16 4.84
N THR A 102 -5.67 -11.02 5.73
CA THR A 102 -5.93 -9.78 6.47
C THR A 102 -5.60 -9.90 7.96
N GLN A 103 -5.46 -8.74 8.60
CA GLN A 103 -5.41 -8.59 10.05
C GLN A 103 -6.04 -7.26 10.47
N SER A 104 -6.23 -7.07 11.77
CA SER A 104 -6.78 -5.84 12.32
C SER A 104 -5.71 -5.07 13.09
N ILE A 105 -5.50 -3.81 12.74
CA ILE A 105 -4.63 -2.87 13.47
C ILE A 105 -5.48 -1.65 13.81
N GLU A 106 -5.50 -1.24 15.07
CA GLU A 106 -6.31 -0.10 15.53
C GLU A 106 -7.80 -0.22 15.12
N ALA A 107 -8.34 -1.45 15.17
CA ALA A 107 -9.69 -1.82 14.75
C ALA A 107 -10.00 -1.61 13.25
N ILE A 108 -8.98 -1.37 12.41
CA ILE A 108 -9.10 -1.28 10.95
C ILE A 108 -8.55 -2.57 10.34
N VAL A 109 -9.34 -3.19 9.46
CA VAL A 109 -8.93 -4.38 8.72
C VAL A 109 -8.02 -3.97 7.56
N LEU A 110 -6.88 -4.63 7.43
CA LEU A 110 -5.88 -4.36 6.41
C LEU A 110 -5.15 -5.66 5.99
N PRO A 111 -4.52 -5.72 4.81
CA PRO A 111 -3.72 -6.88 4.40
C PRO A 111 -2.52 -7.04 5.32
N LYS A 112 -2.04 -8.28 5.49
CA LYS A 112 -0.71 -8.53 6.08
C LYS A 112 0.36 -7.70 5.35
N SER A 113 1.40 -7.28 6.07
CA SER A 113 2.43 -6.39 5.56
C SER A 113 3.08 -6.90 4.28
N GLU A 114 3.29 -8.21 4.18
CA GLU A 114 3.92 -8.87 3.03
C GLU A 114 3.04 -8.76 1.78
N LEU A 115 1.73 -8.96 1.93
CA LEU A 115 0.78 -8.79 0.83
C LEU A 115 0.70 -7.31 0.42
N LEU A 116 0.72 -6.40 1.40
CA LEU A 116 0.74 -4.96 1.14
C LEU A 116 2.00 -4.52 0.37
N ILE A 117 3.17 -5.13 0.64
CA ILE A 117 4.39 -4.90 -0.14
C ILE A 117 4.19 -5.30 -1.60
N LEU A 118 3.57 -6.45 -1.90
CA LEU A 118 3.31 -6.85 -3.30
C LEU A 118 2.45 -5.82 -4.04
N LEU A 119 1.38 -5.32 -3.40
CA LEU A 119 0.55 -4.26 -3.97
C LEU A 119 1.37 -2.99 -4.26
N LYS A 120 2.27 -2.63 -3.34
CA LYS A 120 3.16 -1.48 -3.49
C LYS A 120 4.21 -1.69 -4.57
N GLN A 121 4.78 -2.88 -4.70
CA GLN A 121 5.74 -3.19 -5.76
C GLN A 121 5.09 -3.11 -7.15
N HIS A 122 3.85 -3.59 -7.28
CA HIS A 122 3.11 -3.46 -8.52
C HIS A 122 2.87 -1.98 -8.88
N ALA A 123 2.43 -1.17 -7.90
CA ALA A 123 2.25 0.27 -8.07
C ALA A 123 3.58 0.98 -8.41
N PHE A 124 4.67 0.62 -7.72
CA PHE A 124 6.00 1.14 -7.96
C PHE A 124 6.47 0.86 -9.39
N LYS A 125 6.40 -0.39 -9.86
CA LYS A 125 6.77 -0.78 -11.22
C LYS A 125 6.06 0.06 -12.27
N ASN A 126 4.76 0.27 -12.11
CA ASN A 126 3.94 1.05 -13.05
C ASN A 126 4.17 2.57 -12.98
N ARG A 127 4.78 3.06 -11.89
CA ARG A 127 4.98 4.50 -11.62
C ARG A 127 6.44 4.88 -11.45
N LYS A 128 7.38 4.02 -11.84
CA LYS A 128 8.83 4.21 -11.70
C LYS A 128 9.25 5.54 -12.35
N GLY A 129 10.16 6.26 -11.71
CA GLY A 129 10.61 7.58 -12.16
C GLY A 129 9.65 8.76 -11.89
N THR A 130 8.53 8.53 -11.19
CA THR A 130 7.60 9.61 -10.80
C THR A 130 7.62 9.87 -9.29
N PRO A 131 7.13 11.04 -8.80
CA PRO A 131 6.97 11.28 -7.37
C PRO A 131 6.08 10.24 -6.66
N LYS A 132 5.04 9.73 -7.36
CA LYS A 132 4.19 8.66 -6.83
C LYS A 132 4.95 7.33 -6.71
N GLY A 133 5.76 7.00 -7.72
CA GLY A 133 6.66 5.83 -7.66
C GLY A 133 7.70 5.93 -6.55
N ARG A 134 8.31 7.11 -6.34
CA ARG A 134 9.21 7.32 -5.20
C ARG A 134 8.49 7.06 -3.87
N LYS A 135 7.26 7.56 -3.71
CA LYS A 135 6.46 7.27 -2.53
C LYS A 135 6.19 5.77 -2.35
N ASP A 136 5.83 5.04 -3.41
CA ASP A 136 5.65 3.59 -3.33
C ASP A 136 6.92 2.87 -2.88
N PHE A 137 8.08 3.26 -3.41
CA PHE A 137 9.37 2.74 -2.97
C PHE A 137 9.61 3.02 -1.48
N LEU A 138 9.39 4.25 -1.01
CA LEU A 138 9.52 4.59 0.42
C LEU A 138 8.57 3.76 1.30
N ASP A 139 7.33 3.57 0.86
CA ASP A 139 6.35 2.74 1.56
C ASP A 139 6.86 1.28 1.66
N ILE A 140 7.41 0.71 0.59
CA ILE A 140 8.04 -0.63 0.59
C ILE A 140 9.19 -0.70 1.59
N ILE A 141 10.13 0.27 1.54
CA ILE A 141 11.26 0.31 2.47
C ILE A 141 10.77 0.37 3.91
N SER A 142 9.77 1.21 4.21
CA SER A 142 9.22 1.31 5.57
C SER A 142 8.58 0.00 6.06
N LEU A 143 7.92 -0.75 5.17
CA LEU A 143 7.34 -2.05 5.51
C LEU A 143 8.43 -3.12 5.72
N LEU A 144 9.49 -3.13 4.89
CA LEU A 144 10.64 -4.03 5.07
C LEU A 144 11.44 -3.76 6.35
N THR A 145 11.37 -2.53 6.88
CA THR A 145 11.97 -2.19 8.19
C THR A 145 11.13 -2.63 9.38
N ASN A 146 9.89 -3.07 9.17
CA ASN A 146 9.02 -3.48 10.27
C ASN A 146 9.55 -4.77 10.91
N ALA A 147 9.64 -4.80 12.25
CA ALA A 147 10.17 -5.93 12.99
C ALA A 147 9.33 -7.21 12.83
N ASP A 148 8.03 -7.06 12.58
CA ASP A 148 7.10 -8.18 12.43
C ASP A 148 7.04 -8.74 11.00
N PHE A 149 7.92 -8.27 10.11
CA PHE A 149 7.93 -8.72 8.72
C PHE A 149 8.32 -10.21 8.60
N ASN A 150 7.48 -10.99 7.95
CA ASN A 150 7.64 -12.43 7.81
C ASN A 150 8.13 -12.83 6.40
N TRP A 151 9.42 -13.13 6.30
CA TRP A 151 10.07 -13.53 5.04
C TRP A 151 9.50 -14.81 4.42
N ASP A 152 9.15 -15.81 5.22
CA ASP A 152 8.57 -17.07 4.70
C ASP A 152 7.17 -16.84 4.13
N PHE A 153 6.37 -15.99 4.79
CA PHE A 153 5.07 -15.61 4.28
C PHE A 153 5.20 -14.75 3.02
N TYR A 154 6.16 -13.83 2.98
CA TYR A 154 6.45 -13.05 1.76
C TYR A 154 6.85 -13.96 0.59
N LYS A 155 7.73 -14.95 0.83
CA LYS A 155 8.08 -15.99 -0.15
C LYS A 155 6.83 -16.69 -0.69
N LYS A 156 5.97 -17.15 0.22
CA LYS A 156 4.71 -17.79 -0.14
C LYS A 156 3.87 -16.91 -1.05
N MET A 157 3.70 -15.62 -0.72
CA MET A 157 2.90 -14.69 -1.53
C MET A 157 3.52 -14.43 -2.91
N ILE A 158 4.84 -14.29 -3.00
CA ILE A 158 5.52 -14.14 -4.30
C ILE A 158 5.22 -15.31 -5.24
N HIS A 159 5.29 -16.55 -4.73
CA HIS A 159 5.00 -17.74 -5.53
C HIS A 159 3.50 -17.88 -5.81
N GLU A 160 2.63 -17.68 -4.81
CA GLU A 160 1.17 -17.81 -4.94
C GLU A 160 0.61 -16.88 -6.03
N TYR A 161 1.14 -15.65 -6.13
CA TYR A 161 0.70 -14.67 -7.12
C TYR A 161 1.64 -14.54 -8.32
N SER A 162 2.68 -15.38 -8.43
CA SER A 162 3.65 -15.38 -9.55
C SER A 162 4.26 -14.00 -9.82
N THR A 163 4.74 -13.32 -8.76
CA THR A 163 5.22 -11.92 -8.80
C THR A 163 6.74 -11.78 -8.66
N ILE A 164 7.49 -12.80 -9.07
CA ILE A 164 8.96 -12.83 -8.91
C ILE A 164 9.66 -11.67 -9.63
N GLU A 165 9.10 -11.18 -10.73
CA GLU A 165 9.60 -10.03 -11.47
C GLU A 165 9.48 -8.72 -10.67
N LEU A 166 8.51 -8.62 -9.77
CA LEU A 166 8.38 -7.45 -8.88
C LEU A 166 9.54 -7.40 -7.86
N LEU A 167 10.04 -8.57 -7.44
CA LEU A 167 11.20 -8.67 -6.56
C LEU A 167 12.46 -8.16 -7.26
N LYS A 168 12.67 -8.58 -8.52
CA LYS A 168 13.82 -8.14 -9.34
C LYS A 168 13.84 -6.64 -9.56
N GLU A 169 12.70 -6.05 -9.88
CA GLU A 169 12.56 -4.59 -10.04
C GLU A 169 12.91 -3.83 -8.74
N LEU A 170 12.47 -4.34 -7.59
CA LEU A 170 12.81 -3.76 -6.30
C LEU A 170 14.30 -3.90 -5.98
N GLU A 171 14.90 -5.05 -6.30
CA GLU A 171 16.32 -5.30 -6.12
C GLU A 171 17.18 -4.32 -6.93
N GLU A 172 16.85 -4.09 -8.19
CA GLU A 172 17.54 -3.12 -9.04
C GLU A 172 17.48 -1.71 -8.43
N GLU A 173 16.29 -1.28 -7.99
CA GLU A 173 16.11 0.03 -7.35
C GLU A 173 16.91 0.16 -6.05
N LEU A 174 16.93 -0.89 -5.23
CA LEU A 174 17.75 -0.93 -4.01
C LEU A 174 19.24 -0.80 -4.32
N ARG A 175 19.72 -1.46 -5.38
CA ARG A 175 21.15 -1.42 -5.77
C ARG A 175 21.59 -0.01 -6.14
N ILE A 176 20.76 0.75 -6.86
CA ILE A 176 21.07 2.13 -7.27
C ILE A 176 20.75 3.18 -6.18
N THR A 177 19.90 2.85 -5.20
CA THR A 177 19.59 3.76 -4.09
C THR A 177 20.72 3.74 -3.05
N PHE A 178 21.23 4.92 -2.69
CA PHE A 178 22.31 5.07 -1.70
C PHE A 178 21.82 5.51 -0.31
N GLU A 179 20.73 6.26 -0.26
CA GLU A 179 20.14 6.78 0.98
C GLU A 179 18.63 6.99 0.82
N VAL A 180 17.95 7.02 1.97
CA VAL A 180 16.50 7.24 2.06
C VAL A 180 16.24 8.23 3.21
N PRO A 181 16.63 9.51 3.04
CA PRO A 181 16.47 10.51 4.08
C PRO A 181 15.01 10.76 4.46
N GLU A 182 14.05 10.47 3.58
CA GLU A 182 12.62 10.62 3.85
C GLU A 182 12.10 9.67 4.96
N LEU A 183 12.88 8.66 5.32
CA LEU A 183 12.58 7.72 6.41
C LEU A 183 13.59 7.84 7.57
N ASP A 184 14.34 8.95 7.65
CA ASP A 184 15.42 9.17 8.61
C ASP A 184 16.51 8.08 8.57
N LEU A 185 16.65 7.40 7.42
CA LEU A 185 17.67 6.38 7.19
C LEU A 185 18.90 7.01 6.54
N ASN A 186 19.91 7.29 7.37
CA ASN A 186 21.23 7.69 6.89
C ASN A 186 21.90 6.56 6.07
N ARG A 187 22.92 6.92 5.30
CA ARG A 187 23.66 6.01 4.40
C ARG A 187 24.15 4.73 5.10
N HIS A 188 24.64 4.83 6.34
CA HIS A 188 25.14 3.67 7.08
C HIS A 188 24.02 2.70 7.46
N ASN A 189 22.94 3.22 8.05
CA ASN A 189 21.79 2.43 8.46
C ASN A 189 21.10 1.78 7.25
N PHE A 190 20.88 2.56 6.19
CA PHE A 190 20.28 2.05 4.96
C PHE A 190 21.15 0.99 4.30
N SER A 191 22.46 1.18 4.22
CA SER A 191 23.36 0.18 3.63
C SER A 191 23.37 -1.15 4.40
N ARG A 192 23.24 -1.12 5.74
CA ARG A 192 23.15 -2.32 6.56
C ARG A 192 21.85 -3.08 6.31
N LEU A 193 20.71 -2.38 6.34
CA LEU A 193 19.39 -2.95 6.07
C LEU A 193 19.28 -3.51 4.65
N LYS A 194 19.76 -2.74 3.67
CA LYS A 194 19.81 -3.17 2.27
C LYS A 194 20.57 -4.49 2.11
N LYS A 195 21.72 -4.64 2.78
CA LYS A 195 22.49 -5.88 2.71
C LYS A 195 21.70 -7.08 3.23
N SER A 196 20.98 -6.94 4.35
CA SER A 196 20.13 -8.02 4.87
C SER A 196 18.97 -8.34 3.93
N TRP A 197 18.29 -7.34 3.37
CA TRP A 197 17.17 -7.58 2.45
C TRP A 197 17.62 -8.28 1.17
N LEU A 198 18.74 -7.86 0.57
CA LEU A 198 19.28 -8.50 -0.63
C LEU A 198 19.69 -9.96 -0.38
N GLN A 199 20.16 -10.29 0.82
CA GLN A 199 20.44 -11.68 1.21
C GLN A 199 19.15 -12.50 1.28
N GLU A 200 18.09 -11.96 1.88
CA GLU A 200 16.80 -12.64 1.91
C GLU A 200 16.23 -12.79 0.50
N PHE A 201 16.29 -11.77 -0.35
CA PHE A 201 15.80 -11.82 -1.73
C PHE A 201 16.44 -12.97 -2.53
N SER A 202 17.75 -13.19 -2.38
CA SER A 202 18.44 -14.30 -3.06
C SER A 202 17.92 -15.69 -2.64
N LYS A 203 17.34 -15.83 -1.44
CA LYS A 203 16.71 -17.08 -0.98
C LYS A 203 15.28 -17.25 -1.49
N LEU A 204 14.64 -16.17 -1.92
CA LEU A 204 13.27 -16.18 -2.45
C LEU A 204 13.26 -16.63 -3.92
N GLU A 205 14.34 -16.38 -4.65
CA GLU A 205 14.50 -16.82 -6.06
C GLU A 205 14.82 -18.32 -6.21
N ALA A 206 15.29 -18.97 -5.13
CA ALA A 206 15.64 -20.39 -5.08
C ALA A 206 14.46 -21.27 -4.67
#